data_AF-A0A804HUX9-F1
#
_entry.id   AF-A0A804HUX9-F1
#
_cell.length_a   1.000
_cell.length_b   1.000
_cell.length_c   1.000
_cell.angle_alpha   90.00
_cell.angle_beta   90.00
_cell.angle_gamma   90.00
#
_symmetry.space_group_name_H-M   'P 1'
#
loop_
_entity.id
_entity.type
_entity.pdbx_description
1 polymer ?
#
loop_
_entity_poly.entity_id
_entity_poly.type
_entity_poly.pdbx_seq_one_letter_code
_entity_poly.pdbx_strand_id
1 'polypeptide(L)'
;MKLFCQPYSSKYVTFHGLYDVAFVIKMITRAPLPNTLNDFSDLVGTIFGQIYDLKYISRFCGGLPQGEIGLVGLSRLLNFEPVGIRHQAAYDSLLIGALFNKMKQRRHDIEDNRSASVLYGIDNRSVENRTRRIDRRGWPYPRRQQHPLAAMGLAV
;
A
#
# COMPACT_ATOMS: atom_id res chain seq x y z
N MET A 1 -10.65 -21.75 1.65
CA MET A 1 -9.64 -20.69 1.81
C MET A 1 -10.33 -19.33 1.62
N LYS A 2 -10.97 -18.80 2.68
CA LYS A 2 -11.81 -17.58 2.60
C LYS A 2 -11.01 -16.27 2.75
N LEU A 3 -9.70 -16.37 3.00
CA LEU A 3 -8.85 -15.25 3.41
C LEU A 3 -8.65 -14.17 2.33
N PHE A 4 -8.83 -14.50 1.05
CA PHE A 4 -8.67 -13.57 -0.10
C PHE A 4 -9.94 -13.43 -0.94
N CYS A 5 -11.07 -13.99 -0.48
CA CYS A 5 -12.34 -13.98 -1.21
C CYS A 5 -13.31 -12.90 -0.70
N GLN A 6 -12.87 -12.02 0.20
CA GLN A 6 -13.63 -10.87 0.70
C GLN A 6 -12.83 -9.58 0.52
N PRO A 7 -12.62 -9.11 -0.72
CA PRO A 7 -11.78 -7.96 -1.03
C PRO A 7 -12.21 -6.65 -0.34
N TYR A 8 -13.44 -6.58 0.19
CA TYR A 8 -13.98 -5.35 0.77
C TYR A 8 -14.16 -5.37 2.30
N SER A 9 -13.79 -6.46 2.99
CA SER A 9 -13.94 -6.55 4.46
C SER A 9 -12.61 -6.64 5.21
N SER A 10 -11.47 -6.74 4.51
CA SER A 10 -10.15 -6.91 5.10
C SER A 10 -9.15 -5.90 4.54
N LYS A 11 -8.18 -5.50 5.35
CA LYS A 11 -7.07 -4.64 4.95
C LYS A 11 -5.77 -5.40 5.15
N TYR A 12 -4.94 -5.41 4.11
CA TYR A 12 -3.63 -6.06 4.13
C TYR A 12 -2.54 -5.02 4.31
N VAL A 13 -1.48 -5.42 4.98
CA VAL A 13 -0.37 -4.53 5.33
C VAL A 13 0.92 -5.27 5.06
N THR A 14 1.86 -4.62 4.38
CA THR A 14 3.17 -5.17 4.05
C THR A 14 4.27 -4.15 4.30
N PHE A 15 5.53 -4.57 4.19
CA PHE A 15 6.68 -3.68 4.17
C PHE A 15 7.61 -4.13 3.06
N HIS A 16 7.75 -3.32 2.00
CA HIS A 16 8.53 -3.71 0.82
C HIS A 16 8.02 -5.03 0.20
N GLY A 17 6.72 -5.27 0.28
CA GLY A 17 6.13 -6.60 0.14
C GLY A 17 5.81 -7.01 -1.30
N LEU A 18 6.45 -6.40 -2.30
CA LEU A 18 6.18 -6.70 -3.71
C LEU A 18 6.28 -8.19 -4.00
N TYR A 19 7.39 -8.81 -3.58
CA TYR A 19 7.63 -10.23 -3.80
C TYR A 19 6.73 -11.10 -2.90
N ASP A 20 6.48 -10.70 -1.65
CA ASP A 20 5.57 -11.41 -0.75
C ASP A 20 4.19 -11.54 -1.39
N VAL A 21 3.67 -10.43 -1.90
CA VAL A 21 2.39 -10.37 -2.60
C VAL A 21 2.42 -11.20 -3.89
N ALA A 22 3.48 -11.09 -4.69
CA ALA A 22 3.63 -11.86 -5.92
C ALA A 22 3.62 -13.38 -5.66
N PHE A 23 4.34 -13.84 -4.64
CA PHE A 23 4.33 -15.25 -4.25
C PHE A 23 2.96 -15.70 -3.76
N VAL A 24 2.26 -14.88 -2.96
CA VAL A 24 0.88 -15.21 -2.54
C VAL A 24 -0.04 -15.32 -3.75
N ILE A 25 -0.03 -14.36 -4.67
CA ILE A 25 -0.83 -14.41 -5.91
C ILE A 25 -0.51 -15.67 -6.70
N LYS A 26 0.78 -15.97 -6.91
CA LYS A 26 1.20 -17.18 -7.63
C LYS A 26 0.69 -18.46 -6.95
N MET A 27 0.75 -18.54 -5.62
CA MET A 27 0.27 -19.70 -4.86
C MET A 27 -1.24 -19.89 -4.94
N ILE A 28 -2.02 -18.81 -4.86
CA ILE A 28 -3.49 -18.90 -4.82
C ILE A 28 -4.11 -19.06 -6.20
N THR A 29 -3.53 -18.43 -7.22
CA THR A 29 -4.00 -18.54 -8.61
C THR A 29 -3.50 -19.81 -9.28
N ARG A 30 -2.35 -20.34 -8.84
CA ARG A 30 -1.60 -21.43 -9.51
C ARG A 30 -1.35 -21.15 -11.00
N ALA A 31 -1.28 -19.87 -11.37
CA ALA A 31 -1.05 -19.40 -12.72
C ALA A 31 0.27 -18.63 -12.82
N PRO A 32 0.83 -18.46 -14.03
CA PRO A 32 1.89 -17.49 -14.26
C PRO A 32 1.48 -16.10 -13.78
N LEU A 33 2.43 -15.34 -13.24
CA LEU A 33 2.19 -13.92 -12.94
C LEU A 33 1.97 -13.14 -14.25
N PRO A 34 1.24 -12.02 -14.21
CA PRO A 34 1.04 -11.19 -15.39
C PRO A 34 2.38 -10.72 -16.00
N ASN A 35 2.41 -10.62 -17.33
CA ASN A 35 3.61 -10.23 -18.07
C ASN A 35 3.93 -8.74 -17.99
N THR A 36 2.99 -7.92 -17.47
CA THR A 36 3.18 -6.49 -17.28
C THR A 36 2.94 -6.09 -15.83
N LEU A 37 3.64 -5.05 -15.39
CA LEU A 37 3.46 -4.49 -14.04
C LEU A 37 2.08 -3.85 -13.82
N ASN A 38 1.46 -3.34 -14.88
CA ASN A 38 0.12 -2.76 -14.80
C ASN A 38 -0.91 -3.85 -14.51
N ASP A 39 -0.90 -4.93 -15.29
CA ASP A 39 -1.79 -6.06 -15.07
C ASP A 39 -1.56 -6.71 -13.70
N PHE A 40 -0.30 -6.75 -13.25
CA PHE A 40 0.03 -7.18 -11.89
C PHE A 40 -0.58 -6.26 -10.83
N SER A 41 -0.46 -4.94 -10.99
CA SER A 41 -1.02 -3.95 -10.06
C SER A 41 -2.55 -4.05 -9.99
N ASP A 42 -3.24 -4.23 -11.12
CA ASP A 42 -4.69 -4.40 -11.17
C ASP A 42 -5.12 -5.71 -10.50
N LEU A 43 -4.34 -6.78 -10.69
CA LEU A 43 -4.56 -8.07 -10.04
C LEU A 43 -4.39 -7.99 -8.52
N VAL A 44 -3.39 -7.23 -8.03
CA VAL A 44 -3.21 -6.96 -6.60
C VAL A 44 -4.46 -6.29 -6.02
N GLY A 45 -4.97 -5.24 -6.66
CA GLY A 45 -6.20 -4.57 -6.23
C GLY A 45 -7.42 -5.50 -6.24
N THR A 46 -7.49 -6.39 -7.22
CA THR A 46 -8.58 -7.37 -7.34
C THR A 46 -8.56 -8.43 -6.24
N ILE A 47 -7.38 -8.96 -5.90
CA ILE A 47 -7.22 -10.05 -4.92
C ILE A 47 -7.26 -9.54 -3.48
N PHE A 48 -6.60 -8.42 -3.20
CA PHE A 48 -6.42 -7.91 -1.84
C PHE A 48 -7.35 -6.75 -1.50
N GLY A 49 -7.98 -6.10 -2.48
CA GLY A 49 -8.81 -4.92 -2.26
C GLY A 49 -8.01 -3.72 -1.77
N GLN A 50 -7.78 -3.64 -0.45
CA GLN A 50 -6.94 -2.63 0.18
C GLN A 50 -5.68 -3.25 0.78
N ILE A 51 -4.53 -2.99 0.14
CA ILE A 51 -3.20 -3.34 0.67
C ILE A 51 -2.35 -2.08 0.85
N TYR A 52 -1.65 -1.98 1.98
CA TYR A 52 -0.84 -0.82 2.35
C TYR A 52 0.62 -1.23 2.57
N ASP A 53 1.53 -0.74 1.74
CA ASP A 53 2.97 -0.96 1.91
C ASP A 53 3.57 0.16 2.77
N LEU A 54 4.02 -0.19 3.99
CA LEU A 54 4.59 0.76 4.94
C LEU A 54 5.83 1.45 4.41
N LYS A 55 6.63 0.77 3.58
CA LYS A 55 7.84 1.37 3.02
C LYS A 55 7.48 2.43 1.98
N TYR A 56 6.39 2.24 1.24
CA TYR A 56 5.85 3.28 0.37
C TYR A 56 5.27 4.45 1.18
N ILE A 57 4.43 4.15 2.17
CA ILE A 57 3.78 5.18 3.00
C ILE A 57 4.79 6.03 3.78
N SER A 58 5.87 5.42 4.31
CA SER A 58 6.87 6.11 5.13
C SER A 58 7.57 7.26 4.40
N ARG A 59 7.65 7.22 3.06
CA ARG A 59 8.18 8.33 2.22
C ARG A 59 7.39 9.63 2.38
N PHE A 60 6.12 9.52 2.74
CA PHE A 60 5.20 10.65 2.89
C PHE A 60 4.92 10.99 4.35
N CYS A 61 5.61 10.34 5.29
CA CYS A 61 5.61 10.68 6.70
C CYS A 61 6.69 11.72 7.01
N GLY A 62 6.27 12.99 7.00
CA GLY A 62 7.08 14.08 7.56
C GLY A 62 7.55 13.73 8.97
N GLY A 63 8.85 13.86 9.21
CA GLY A 63 9.50 13.46 10.47
C GLY A 63 10.11 12.06 10.47
N LEU A 64 9.90 11.24 9.43
CA LEU A 64 10.71 10.03 9.19
C LEU A 64 11.83 10.37 8.20
N PRO A 65 13.06 9.82 8.35
CA PRO A 65 14.15 10.00 7.39
C PRO A 65 13.67 9.72 5.96
N GLN A 66 13.98 10.62 5.03
CA GLN A 66 13.50 10.58 3.66
C GLN A 66 13.81 9.24 2.99
N GLY A 67 12.79 8.39 2.88
CA GLY A 67 12.67 7.31 1.90
C GLY A 67 13.53 6.05 2.06
N GLU A 68 14.53 6.02 2.94
CA GLU A 68 15.45 4.89 3.08
C GLU A 68 15.48 4.24 4.47
N ILE A 69 14.36 4.27 5.19
CA ILE A 69 14.28 3.57 6.47
C ILE A 69 13.85 2.10 6.26
N GLY A 70 14.69 1.15 6.68
CA GLY A 70 14.34 -0.26 6.75
C GLY A 70 13.35 -0.56 7.89
N LEU A 71 12.80 -1.78 7.94
CA LEU A 71 11.81 -2.17 8.95
C LEU A 71 12.33 -1.98 10.38
N VAL A 72 13.59 -2.36 10.63
CA VAL A 72 14.27 -2.15 11.92
C VAL A 72 14.47 -0.68 12.24
N GLY A 73 14.73 0.16 11.24
CA GLY A 73 14.82 1.60 11.45
C GLY A 73 13.46 2.18 11.85
N LEU A 74 12.40 1.75 11.17
CA LEU A 74 11.04 2.18 11.46
C LEU A 74 10.58 1.73 12.86
N SER A 75 10.98 0.52 13.27
CA SER A 75 10.69 -0.01 14.61
C SER A 75 11.32 0.82 15.73
N ARG A 76 12.59 1.21 15.56
CA ARG A 76 13.30 2.12 16.48
C ARG A 76 12.63 3.48 16.55
N LEU A 77 12.25 4.05 15.41
CA LEU A 77 11.63 5.37 15.32
C LEU A 77 10.23 5.44 15.95
N LEU A 78 9.49 4.33 15.89
CA LEU A 78 8.17 4.21 16.53
C LEU A 78 8.25 3.61 17.94
N ASN A 79 9.46 3.39 18.44
CA ASN A 79 9.77 2.80 19.75
C ASN A 79 8.90 1.55 20.01
N PHE A 80 9.05 0.55 19.15
CA PHE A 80 8.33 -0.71 19.28
C PHE A 80 9.13 -1.86 18.71
N GLU A 81 9.19 -2.95 19.47
CA GLU A 81 9.73 -4.22 19.01
C GLU A 81 8.98 -5.36 19.73
N PRO A 82 8.40 -6.34 19.01
CA PRO A 82 7.75 -7.47 19.65
C PRO A 82 8.79 -8.47 20.19
N VAL A 83 8.35 -9.36 21.08
CA VAL A 83 9.17 -10.48 21.56
C VAL A 83 9.22 -11.57 20.50
N GLY A 84 10.41 -12.08 20.19
CA GLY A 84 10.59 -13.23 19.30
C GLY A 84 11.89 -13.17 18.49
N ILE A 85 12.01 -14.10 17.54
CA ILE A 85 13.19 -14.25 16.68
C ILE A 85 12.99 -13.41 15.41
N ARG A 86 13.88 -12.43 15.20
CA ARG A 86 13.89 -11.59 13.99
C ARG A 86 14.15 -12.42 12.74
N HIS A 87 13.75 -11.88 11.58
CA HIS A 87 13.91 -12.52 10.26
C HIS A 87 13.11 -13.81 10.09
N GLN A 88 12.04 -13.96 10.86
CA GLN A 88 11.00 -14.95 10.62
C GLN A 88 9.73 -14.26 10.17
N ALA A 89 9.05 -14.83 9.18
CA ALA A 89 7.85 -14.23 8.58
C ALA A 89 6.77 -13.88 9.62
N ALA A 90 6.59 -14.71 10.65
CA ALA A 90 5.63 -14.45 11.73
C ALA A 90 6.02 -13.22 12.57
N TYR A 91 7.29 -13.12 12.96
CA TYR A 91 7.81 -11.98 13.72
C TYR A 91 7.72 -10.69 12.90
N ASP A 92 8.16 -10.73 11.64
CA ASP A 92 8.16 -9.57 10.76
C ASP A 92 6.72 -9.11 10.48
N SER A 93 5.78 -10.04 10.26
CA SER A 93 4.36 -9.73 10.08
C SER A 93 3.73 -9.05 11.30
N LEU A 94 4.05 -9.55 12.52
CA LEU A 94 3.59 -8.94 13.77
C LEU A 94 4.16 -7.53 13.94
N LEU A 95 5.47 -7.36 13.65
CA LEU A 95 6.13 -6.06 13.70
C LEU A 95 5.49 -5.08 12.71
N ILE A 96 5.30 -5.47 11.45
CA ILE A 96 4.68 -4.65 10.40
C ILE A 96 3.28 -4.19 10.82
N GLY A 97 2.43 -5.10 11.29
CA GLY A 97 1.06 -4.77 11.73
C GLY A 97 1.04 -3.81 12.93
N ALA A 98 1.93 -4.01 13.90
CA ALA A 98 2.03 -3.12 15.05
C ALA A 98 2.54 -1.72 14.68
N LEU A 99 3.54 -1.63 13.79
CA LEU A 99 4.04 -0.36 13.29
C LEU A 99 2.97 0.40 12.51
N PHE A 100 2.17 -0.29 11.68
CA PHE A 100 1.04 0.31 10.98
C PHE A 100 0.03 0.94 11.94
N ASN A 101 -0.35 0.22 12.99
CA ASN A 101 -1.26 0.74 14.02
C ASN A 101 -0.66 1.94 14.76
N LYS A 102 0.64 1.92 15.08
CA LYS A 102 1.33 3.07 15.68
C LYS A 102 1.38 4.28 14.73
N MET A 103 1.60 4.07 13.44
CA MET A 103 1.54 5.15 12.44
C MET A 103 0.13 5.76 12.41
N LYS A 104 -0.93 4.93 12.43
CA LYS A 104 -2.33 5.38 12.46
C LYS A 104 -2.70 6.20 13.70
N GLN A 105 -2.10 5.88 14.86
CA GLN A 105 -2.30 6.66 16.08
C GLN A 105 -1.68 8.07 15.99
N ARG A 106 -0.65 8.25 15.16
CA ARG A 106 0.04 9.54 14.97
C ARG A 106 -0.50 10.35 13.79
N ARG A 107 -1.11 9.69 12.80
CA ARG A 107 -1.56 10.31 11.55
C ARG A 107 -2.84 9.66 11.02
N HIS A 108 -3.78 10.49 10.57
CA HIS A 108 -5.05 10.04 10.00
C HIS A 108 -4.97 9.63 8.53
N ASP A 109 -3.92 10.02 7.81
CA ASP A 109 -3.76 9.78 6.37
C ASP A 109 -2.90 8.55 6.03
N ILE A 110 -2.70 7.64 7.00
CA ILE A 110 -2.00 6.37 6.77
C ILE A 110 -2.80 5.44 5.86
N GLU A 111 -4.14 5.46 5.96
CA GLU A 111 -5.07 4.68 5.14
C GLU A 111 -5.64 5.50 3.96
N ASP A 112 -4.85 6.43 3.42
CA ASP A 112 -5.29 7.24 2.29
C ASP A 112 -5.50 6.37 1.03
N ASN A 113 -6.60 6.59 0.31
CA ASN A 113 -6.89 5.86 -0.93
C ASN A 113 -5.79 6.01 -2.00
N ARG A 114 -4.92 7.02 -1.87
CA ARG A 114 -3.77 7.23 -2.77
C ARG A 114 -2.63 6.24 -2.54
N SER A 115 -2.54 5.64 -1.35
CA SER A 115 -1.60 4.55 -1.04
C SER A 115 -2.24 3.17 -1.08
N ALA A 116 -3.58 3.08 -1.10
CA ALA A 116 -4.28 1.82 -1.25
C ALA A 116 -3.84 1.12 -2.54
N SER A 117 -3.39 -0.12 -2.38
CA SER A 117 -2.95 -1.01 -3.46
C SER A 117 -1.74 -0.53 -4.24
N VAL A 118 -0.90 0.30 -3.60
CA VAL A 118 0.40 0.71 -4.12
C VAL A 118 1.52 0.01 -3.34
N LEU A 119 2.36 -0.74 -4.06
CA LEU A 119 3.51 -1.45 -3.50
C LEU A 119 4.80 -0.70 -3.79
N TYR A 120 5.74 -0.71 -2.84
CA TYR A 120 7.04 -0.09 -3.03
C TYR A 120 7.80 -0.75 -4.19
N GLY A 121 8.38 0.05 -5.09
CA GLY A 121 9.24 -0.40 -6.19
C GLY A 121 8.54 -0.47 -7.55
N ILE A 122 7.21 -0.54 -7.57
CA ILE A 122 6.38 -0.45 -8.78
C ILE A 122 5.52 0.82 -8.81
N ASP A 123 5.58 1.61 -7.73
CA ASP A 123 4.86 2.86 -7.55
C ASP A 123 5.18 3.91 -8.62
N ASN A 124 6.41 3.95 -9.14
CA ASN A 124 6.83 4.93 -10.14
C ASN A 124 6.08 4.84 -11.47
N ARG A 125 5.54 3.67 -11.87
CA ARG A 125 4.83 3.53 -13.17
C ARG A 125 3.31 3.66 -13.05
N SER A 126 2.76 3.31 -11.89
CA SER A 126 1.41 3.75 -11.51
C SER A 126 1.33 5.28 -11.37
N VAL A 127 2.47 5.93 -11.11
CA VAL A 127 2.65 7.38 -10.97
C VAL A 127 3.16 8.07 -12.25
N GLU A 128 3.80 7.39 -13.22
CA GLU A 128 4.20 8.00 -14.51
C GLU A 128 3.02 8.55 -15.32
N ASN A 129 1.80 8.03 -15.10
CA ASN A 129 0.56 8.59 -15.65
C ASN A 129 -0.10 9.69 -14.77
N ARG A 130 0.47 9.98 -13.59
CA ARG A 130 0.01 10.99 -12.60
C ARG A 130 1.03 12.13 -12.55
N THR A 131 0.73 13.21 -13.27
CA THR A 131 1.54 14.43 -13.35
C THR A 131 1.99 14.89 -11.94
N ARG A 132 3.27 15.24 -11.81
CA ARG A 132 4.08 15.56 -10.61
C ARG A 132 3.57 16.66 -9.65
N ARG A 133 2.28 16.79 -9.42
CA ARG A 133 1.76 17.66 -8.36
C ARG A 133 1.74 16.85 -7.07
N ILE A 134 2.42 17.38 -6.07
CA ILE A 134 2.47 16.86 -4.71
C ILE A 134 1.55 17.74 -3.86
N ASP A 135 0.73 17.14 -3.00
CA ASP A 135 -0.08 17.90 -2.05
C ASP A 135 0.78 18.49 -0.91
N ARG A 136 0.18 19.31 -0.04
CA ARG A 136 0.90 19.88 1.11
C ARG A 136 1.47 18.84 2.09
N ARG A 137 1.04 17.58 1.99
CA ARG A 137 1.45 16.45 2.84
C ARG A 137 2.49 15.55 2.17
N GLY A 138 2.92 15.83 0.93
CA GLY A 138 3.90 15.02 0.21
C GLY A 138 3.29 13.96 -0.72
N TRP A 139 1.97 13.78 -0.76
CA TRP A 139 1.33 12.75 -1.58
C TRP A 139 1.16 13.15 -3.06
N PRO A 140 1.37 12.24 -4.03
CA PRO A 140 1.02 12.49 -5.43
C PRO A 140 -0.51 12.57 -5.63
N TYR A 141 -0.98 13.49 -6.48
CA TYR A 141 -2.42 13.54 -6.83
C TYR A 141 -2.82 12.41 -7.80
N PRO A 142 -3.92 11.68 -7.54
CA PRO A 142 -4.54 10.83 -8.56
C PRO A 142 -5.13 11.73 -9.67
N ARG A 143 -4.99 11.35 -10.95
CA ARG A 143 -5.83 11.98 -11.99
C ARG A 143 -7.28 11.74 -11.59
N ARG A 144 -8.13 12.79 -11.64
CA ARG A 144 -9.58 12.59 -11.69
C ARG A 144 -9.85 11.52 -12.75
N GLN A 145 -10.46 10.40 -12.38
CA GLN A 145 -11.30 9.70 -13.34
C GLN A 145 -12.24 10.78 -13.86
N GLN A 146 -12.15 11.09 -15.15
CA GLN A 146 -13.17 11.88 -15.80
C GLN A 146 -14.44 11.03 -15.76
N HIS A 147 -15.19 11.09 -14.67
CA HIS A 147 -16.63 10.97 -14.78
C HIS A 147 -17.10 12.26 -15.45
N PRO A 148 -17.86 12.19 -16.56
CA PRO A 148 -18.48 13.38 -17.13
C PRO A 148 -19.38 13.99 -16.05
N LEU A 149 -19.05 15.19 -15.59
CA LEU A 149 -19.99 16.03 -14.88
C LEU A 149 -20.85 16.73 -15.93
N ALA A 150 -22.16 16.75 -15.68
CA ALA A 150 -23.22 17.48 -16.38
C ALA A 150 -23.88 16.80 -17.59
N ALA A 151 -24.96 16.08 -17.29
CA ALA A 151 -26.24 16.38 -17.92
C ALA A 151 -27.31 16.51 -16.81
N MET A 152 -27.15 17.51 -15.92
CA MET A 152 -28.31 18.11 -15.27
C MET A 152 -28.94 19.04 -16.31
N GLY A 153 -29.76 18.47 -17.17
CA GLY A 153 -30.78 19.21 -17.90
C GLY A 153 -31.96 19.43 -16.95
N LEU A 154 -32.00 20.58 -16.29
CA LEU A 154 -33.25 21.17 -15.85
C LEU A 154 -34.00 21.58 -17.12
N ALA A 155 -35.01 20.83 -17.50
CA ALA A 155 -36.09 21.32 -18.34
C ALA A 155 -37.32 21.44 -17.44
N VAL A 156 -37.77 22.69 -17.30
CA VAL A 156 -39.07 23.10 -16.76
C VAL A 156 -40.18 22.53 -17.63
#